data_AF-A6LSS0-F1
#
_entry.id   AF-A6LSS0-F1
#
_cell.length_a   1.000
_cell.length_b   1.000
_cell.length_c   1.000
_cell.angle_alpha   90.00
_cell.angle_beta   90.00
_cell.angle_gamma   90.00
#
_symmetry.space_group_name_H-M   'P 1'
#
loop_
_entity.id
_entity.type
_entity.pdbx_description
1 polymer ?
#
loop_
_entity_poly.entity_id
_entity_poly.type
_entity_poly.pdbx_seq_one_letter_code
_entity_poly.pdbx_strand_id
1 'polypeptide(L)'
;MEVLKVSTKSNPNSVAGALAAIIKEKNIAEIQAVGAGAINQAVKAIAIARGFVAPSGKDIVCVPAFTDIQIDGEERTAIKLIVQPR
;
A
#
# COMPACT_ATOMS: atom_id res chain seq x y z
N MET A 1 -5.54 -3.70 11.05
CA MET A 1 -4.64 -3.32 9.94
C MET A 1 -5.39 -2.28 9.11
N GLU A 2 -4.78 -1.13 8.83
CA GLU A 2 -5.45 -0.09 8.04
C GLU A 2 -5.26 -0.36 6.56
N VAL A 3 -6.34 -0.25 5.78
CA VAL A 3 -6.38 -0.64 4.38
C VAL A 3 -6.40 0.61 3.50
N LEU A 4 -5.35 0.78 2.69
CA LEU A 4 -5.26 1.80 1.66
C LEU A 4 -5.72 1.20 0.33
N LYS A 5 -6.85 1.68 -0.21
CA LYS A 5 -7.32 1.29 -1.53
C LYS A 5 -6.66 2.18 -2.59
N VAL A 6 -5.96 1.57 -3.54
CA VAL A 6 -5.24 2.27 -4.59
C VAL A 6 -5.87 1.98 -5.95
N SER A 7 -5.99 3.01 -6.77
CA SER A 7 -6.49 2.94 -8.14
C SER A 7 -5.43 3.43 -9.13
N THR A 8 -5.66 3.25 -10.42
CA THR A 8 -4.80 3.79 -11.49
C THR A 8 -4.64 5.33 -11.41
N LYS A 9 -5.64 6.03 -10.88
CA LYS A 9 -5.66 7.51 -10.75
C LYS A 9 -5.03 8.00 -9.44
N SER A 10 -4.71 7.10 -8.51
CA SER A 10 -4.11 7.47 -7.23
C SER A 10 -2.74 8.11 -7.44
N ASN A 11 -2.48 9.22 -6.75
CA ASN A 11 -1.16 9.85 -6.74
C ASN A 11 -0.23 9.07 -5.78
N PRO A 12 0.89 8.49 -6.27
CA PRO A 12 1.75 7.68 -5.44
C PRO A 12 2.41 8.46 -4.29
N ASN A 13 2.66 9.77 -4.41
CA ASN A 13 3.17 10.58 -3.29
C ASN A 13 2.16 10.71 -2.15
N SER A 14 0.87 10.92 -2.48
CA SER A 14 -0.19 11.00 -1.49
C SER A 14 -0.39 9.67 -0.76
N VAL A 15 -0.37 8.55 -1.49
CA VAL A 15 -0.45 7.20 -0.91
C VAL A 15 0.77 6.91 -0.03
N ALA A 16 1.97 7.33 -0.46
CA ALA A 16 3.20 7.15 0.31
C ALA A 16 3.17 7.92 1.64
N GLY A 17 2.64 9.15 1.64
CA GLY A 17 2.47 9.95 2.85
C GLY A 17 1.52 9.28 3.84
N ALA A 18 0.37 8.79 3.36
CA ALA A 18 -0.58 8.04 4.18
C ALA A 18 0.03 6.74 4.73
N LEU A 19 0.74 5.99 3.89
CA LEU A 19 1.44 4.76 4.29
C LEU A 19 2.48 5.05 5.38
N ALA A 20 3.32 6.08 5.21
CA ALA A 20 4.35 6.43 6.19
C ALA A 20 3.73 6.83 7.54
N ALA A 21 2.63 7.58 7.53
CA ALA A 21 1.87 7.92 8.74
C ALA A 21 1.35 6.67 9.45
N ILE A 22 0.72 5.75 8.73
CA ILE A 22 0.21 4.48 9.28
C ILE A 22 1.36 3.63 9.84
N ILE A 23 2.48 3.50 9.12
CA ILE A 23 3.63 2.73 9.59
C ILE A 23 4.23 3.33 10.86
N LYS A 24 4.25 4.66 10.99
CA LYS A 24 4.74 5.34 12.19
C LYS A 24 3.90 5.01 13.42
N GLU A 25 2.58 4.92 13.26
CA GLU A 25 1.62 4.70 14.36
C GLU A 25 1.38 3.23 14.68
N LYS A 26 1.20 2.40 13.64
CA LYS A 26 0.66 1.03 13.76
C LYS A 26 1.67 -0.05 13.40
N ASN A 27 2.83 0.30 12.82
CA ASN A 27 3.83 -0.62 12.28
C ASN A 27 3.27 -1.65 11.28
N ILE A 28 2.07 -1.48 10.76
CA ILE A 28 1.48 -2.39 9.78
C ILE A 28 0.40 -1.69 8.95
N ALA A 29 0.43 -1.91 7.64
CA ALA A 29 -0.54 -1.39 6.69
C ALA A 29 -0.83 -2.43 5.60
N GLU A 30 -2.01 -2.36 5.01
CA GLU A 30 -2.37 -3.11 3.80
C GLU A 30 -2.64 -2.13 2.67
N ILE A 31 -2.09 -2.39 1.49
CA ILE A 31 -2.52 -1.73 0.26
C ILE A 31 -3.28 -2.73 -0.60
N GLN A 32 -4.52 -2.42 -0.96
CA GLN A 32 -5.31 -3.20 -1.89
C GLN A 32 -5.41 -2.49 -3.24
N ALA A 33 -5.15 -3.22 -4.31
CA ALA A 33 -5.19 -2.69 -5.67
C ALA A 33 -5.67 -3.73 -6.67
N VAL A 34 -6.46 -3.27 -7.65
CA VAL A 34 -7.01 -4.09 -8.74
C VAL A 34 -6.52 -3.56 -10.08
N GLY A 35 -5.95 -4.45 -10.89
CA GLY A 35 -5.44 -4.14 -12.23
C GLY A 35 -4.05 -3.49 -12.24
N ALA A 36 -3.33 -3.67 -13.35
CA ALA A 36 -1.91 -3.32 -13.47
C ALA A 36 -1.59 -1.86 -13.14
N GLY A 37 -2.47 -0.92 -13.53
CA GLY A 37 -2.28 0.50 -13.25
C GLY A 37 -2.28 0.82 -11.75
N ALA A 38 -3.22 0.27 -11.00
CA ALA A 38 -3.31 0.46 -9.55
C ALA A 38 -2.11 -0.19 -8.83
N ILE A 39 -1.68 -1.37 -9.26
CA ILE A 39 -0.51 -2.07 -8.71
C ILE A 39 0.76 -1.24 -8.90
N ASN A 40 0.95 -0.67 -10.10
CA ASN A 40 2.08 0.22 -10.36
C ASN A 40 2.09 1.44 -9.43
N GLN A 41 0.93 2.05 -9.18
CA GLN A 41 0.85 3.17 -8.23
C GLN A 41 1.14 2.74 -6.79
N ALA A 42 0.63 1.58 -6.37
CA ALA A 42 0.87 1.03 -5.04
C ALA A 42 2.36 0.76 -4.80
N VAL A 43 3.04 0.11 -5.75
CA VAL A 43 4.47 -0.19 -5.66
C VAL A 43 5.33 1.08 -5.66
N LYS A 44 5.00 2.07 -6.50
CA LYS A 44 5.65 3.40 -6.46
C LYS A 44 5.48 4.07 -5.10
N ALA A 45 4.28 4.02 -4.53
CA ALA A 45 4.01 4.59 -3.22
C ALA A 45 4.82 3.92 -2.10
N ILE A 46 4.97 2.59 -2.14
CA ILE A 46 5.82 1.85 -1.19
C ILE A 46 7.28 2.29 -1.32
N ALA A 47 7.80 2.42 -2.55
CA ALA A 47 9.17 2.87 -2.79
C ALA A 47 9.42 4.29 -2.25
N ILE A 48 8.46 5.21 -2.43
CA ILE A 48 8.53 6.57 -1.89
C ILE A 48 8.42 6.56 -0.36
N ALA A 49 7.50 5.76 0.21
CA ALA A 49 7.30 5.67 1.65
C ALA A 49 8.54 5.13 2.38
N ARG A 50 9.34 4.25 1.75
CA ARG A 50 10.67 3.86 2.28
C ARG A 50 11.55 5.08 2.54
N GLY A 51 11.58 6.04 1.59
CA GLY A 51 12.30 7.31 1.77
C GLY A 51 11.75 8.17 2.89
N PHE A 52 10.43 8.17 3.12
CA PHE A 52 9.80 8.94 4.20
C PHE A 52 10.06 8.37 5.60
N VAL A 53 10.20 7.05 5.73
CA VAL A 53 10.48 6.41 7.03
C VAL A 53 11.98 6.34 7.34
N ALA A 54 12.86 6.41 6.34
CA ALA A 54 14.31 6.30 6.52
C ALA A 54 14.91 7.30 7.54
N PRO A 55 14.51 8.60 7.59
CA PRO A 55 15.03 9.55 8.59
C PRO A 55 14.73 9.16 10.04
N SER A 56 13.75 8.28 10.27
CA SER A 56 13.42 7.74 11.60
C SER A 56 14.19 6.45 11.95
N GLY A 57 15.17 6.05 11.13
CA GLY A 57 15.93 4.81 11.32
C GLY A 57 15.12 3.54 11.02
N LYS A 58 13.99 3.65 10.32
CA LYS A 58 13.13 2.53 9.93
C LYS A 58 13.33 2.19 8.45
N ASP A 59 13.23 0.91 8.12
CA ASP A 59 13.00 0.41 6.75
C ASP A 59 11.69 -0.40 6.76
N ILE A 60 11.07 -0.57 5.59
CA ILE A 60 9.84 -1.35 5.44
C ILE A 60 10.01 -2.44 4.40
N VAL A 61 9.33 -3.56 4.61
CA VAL A 61 9.20 -4.68 3.67
C VAL A 61 7.76 -4.75 3.15
N CYS A 62 7.60 -5.34 1.96
CA CYS A 62 6.30 -5.56 1.33
C CYS A 62 6.13 -7.04 1.03
N VAL A 63 5.03 -7.62 1.49
CA VAL A 63 4.66 -9.02 1.25
C VAL A 63 3.39 -9.06 0.39
N PRO A 64 3.49 -9.40 -0.91
CA PRO A 64 2.34 -9.49 -1.79
C PRO A 64 1.54 -10.77 -1.56
N ALA A 65 0.21 -10.68 -1.69
CA ALA A 65 -0.70 -11.81 -1.69
C ALA A 65 -1.94 -11.50 -2.54
N PHE A 66 -2.66 -12.54 -2.97
CA PHE A 66 -4.00 -12.37 -3.54
C PHE A 66 -5.03 -12.18 -2.43
N THR A 67 -6.11 -11.48 -2.75
CA THR A 67 -7.30 -11.37 -1.91
C THR A 67 -8.52 -11.10 -2.79
N ASP A 68 -9.68 -11.60 -2.41
CA ASP A 68 -10.92 -11.24 -3.08
C ASP A 68 -11.56 -10.05 -2.38
N ILE A 69 -12.12 -9.12 -3.16
CA ILE A 69 -12.80 -7.92 -2.68
C ILE A 69 -14.09 -7.69 -3.45
N GLN A 70 -15.07 -7.05 -2.81
CA GLN A 70 -16.28 -6.59 -3.51
C GLN A 70 -16.08 -5.18 -4.09
N ILE A 71 -16.35 -5.05 -5.39
CA ILE A 71 -16.44 -3.77 -6.11
C ILE A 71 -17.74 -3.78 -6.90
N ASP A 72 -18.60 -2.78 -6.69
CA ASP A 72 -19.89 -2.64 -7.39
C ASP A 72 -20.80 -3.88 -7.31
N GLY A 73 -20.71 -4.62 -6.20
CA GLY A 73 -21.48 -5.85 -5.99
C GLY A 73 -20.89 -7.11 -6.64
N GLU A 74 -19.79 -6.97 -7.39
CA GLU A 74 -19.04 -8.08 -7.99
C GLU A 74 -17.82 -8.44 -7.14
N GLU A 75 -17.56 -9.74 -7.01
CA GLU A 75 -16.32 -10.24 -6.44
C GLU A 75 -15.18 -10.13 -7.46
N ARG A 76 -14.08 -9.51 -7.05
CA ARG A 76 -12.88 -9.34 -7.89
C ARG A 76 -11.65 -9.74 -7.12
N THR A 77 -10.78 -10.49 -7.79
CA THR A 77 -9.45 -10.80 -7.26
C THR A 77 -8.55 -9.56 -7.36
N ALA A 78 -8.07 -9.11 -6.20
CA ALA A 78 -7.13 -8.03 -6.02
C ALA A 78 -5.77 -8.58 -5.57
N ILE A 79 -4.74 -7.73 -5.64
CA ILE A 79 -3.51 -7.95 -4.89
C ILE A 79 -3.58 -7.09 -3.63
N LYS A 80 -3.28 -7.71 -2.50
CA LYS A 80 -2.93 -7.00 -1.27
C LYS A 80 -1.42 -6.99 -1.08
N LEU A 81 -0.91 -5.85 -0.67
CA LEU A 81 0.49 -5.64 -0.33
C LEU A 81 0.55 -5.33 1.17
N ILE A 82 1.05 -6.28 1.95
CA ILE A 82 1.19 -6.11 3.39
C ILE A 82 2.53 -5.42 3.63
N VAL A 83 2.50 -4.25 4.27
CA VAL A 83 3.68 -3.43 4.51
C VAL A 83 3.90 -3.29 6.01
N GLN A 84 5.13 -3.55 6.44
CA GLN A 84 5.53 -3.49 7.85
C GLN A 84 7.02 -3.14 7.96
N PRO A 85 7.49 -2.62 9.11
CA PRO A 85 8.91 -2.49 9.39
C PRO A 85 9.66 -3.82 9.20
N ARG A 86 10.91 -3.72 8.78
CA ARG A 86 11.80 -4.88 8.67
C ARG A 86 12.17 -5.47 10.03
#